data_AF-A0A4P5VCC9-F1
#
_entry.id   AF-A0A4P5VCC9-F1
#
_cell.length_a   1.000
_cell.length_b   1.000
_cell.length_c   1.000
_cell.angle_alpha   90.00
_cell.angle_beta   90.00
_cell.angle_gamma   90.00
#
_symmetry.space_group_name_H-M   'P 1'
#
loop_
_entity.id
_entity.type
_entity.pdbx_description
1 polymer ?
#
loop_
_entity_poly.entity_id
_entity_poly.type
_entity_poly.pdbx_seq_one_letter_code
_entity_poly.pdbx_strand_id
1 'polypeptide(L)' 'MNDNHPVLQSMRDDLQALETLYRHEPSEFNRYQLVRHEQRIAQWVSSELVGA' A
#
# COMPACT_ATOMS: atom_id res chain seq x y z
N MET A 1 -8.95 2.75 -17.63
CA MET A 1 -7.95 1.82 -17.05
C MET A 1 -6.62 2.53 -17.02
N ASN A 2 -6.29 3.13 -15.88
CA ASN A 2 -5.12 3.99 -15.72
C ASN A 2 -4.03 3.19 -14.98
N ASP A 3 -3.59 2.08 -15.58
CA ASP A 3 -2.60 1.15 -15.03
C ASP A 3 -1.20 1.78 -14.78
N ASN A 4 -1.03 3.08 -15.06
CA ASN A 4 0.22 3.82 -14.98
C ASN A 4 0.17 5.05 -14.06
N HIS A 5 -0.61 5.04 -12.97
CA HIS A 5 -0.51 6.14 -12.00
C HIS A 5 0.80 6.00 -11.19
N PRO A 6 1.82 6.85 -11.41
CA PRO A 6 3.15 6.66 -10.82
C PRO A 6 3.13 6.67 -9.28
N VAL A 7 2.14 7.37 -8.69
CA VAL A 7 1.90 7.38 -7.25
C VAL A 7 1.44 6.02 -6.72
N LEU A 8 0.55 5.33 -7.44
CA LEU A 8 0.05 4.01 -7.04
C LEU A 8 1.16 2.97 -7.13
N GLN A 9 2.02 3.07 -8.16
CA GLN A 9 3.19 2.21 -8.28
C GLN A 9 4.16 2.42 -7.12
N SER A 10 4.50 3.67 -6.81
CA SER A 10 5.35 3.99 -5.64
C SER A 10 4.75 3.47 -4.32
N MET A 11 3.43 3.56 -4.14
CA MET A 11 2.78 3.02 -2.94
C MET A 11 2.85 1.49 -2.87
N ARG A 12 2.79 0.80 -4.01
CA ARG A 12 2.97 -0.66 -4.07
C ARG A 12 4.40 -1.07 -3.74
N ASP A 13 5.38 -0.31 -4.23
CA ASP A 13 6.79 -0.54 -3.93
C ASP A 13 7.06 -0.33 -2.43
N ASP A 14 6.49 0.73 -1.83
CA ASP A 14 6.54 0.98 -0.38
C ASP A 14 5.89 -0.15 0.43
N LEU A 15 4.75 -0.69 -0.03
CA LEU A 15 4.09 -1.82 0.60
C LEU A 15 4.99 -3.06 0.62
N GLN A 16 5.64 -3.37 -0.50
CA GLN A 16 6.55 -4.51 -0.61
C GLN A 16 7.77 -4.36 0.32
N ALA A 17 8.27 -3.15 0.50
CA ALA A 17 9.32 -2.85 1.47
C ALA A 17 8.85 -3.08 2.92
N LEU A 18 7.64 -2.65 3.26
CA LEU A 18 7.04 -2.88 4.58
C LEU A 18 6.77 -4.36 4.88
N GLU A 19 6.32 -5.12 3.89
CA GLU A 19 6.15 -6.59 4.02
C GLU A 19 7.49 -7.27 4.29
N THR A 20 8.53 -6.85 3.56
CA THR A 20 9.88 -7.36 3.74
C THR A 20 10.38 -7.01 5.15
N LEU A 21 10.21 -5.76 5.59
CA LEU A 21 10.59 -5.32 6.93
C LEU A 21 9.85 -6.11 8.01
N TYR A 22 8.53 -6.27 7.91
CA TYR A 22 7.75 -7.04 8.88
C TYR A 22 8.14 -8.52 8.93
N ARG A 23 8.50 -9.11 7.78
CA ARG A 23 8.99 -10.50 7.72
C ARG A 23 10.32 -10.67 8.46
N HIS A 24 11.21 -9.70 8.37
CA HIS A 24 12.52 -9.74 9.04
C HIS A 24 12.44 -9.33 10.51
N GLU A 25 11.59 -8.35 10.84
CA GLU A 25 11.39 -7.82 12.17
C GLU A 25 9.88 -7.72 12.49
N PRO A 26 9.26 -8.81 12.95
CA PRO A 26 7.84 -8.84 13.25
C PRO A 26 7.57 -8.10 14.56
N SER A 27 7.31 -6.80 14.47
CA SER A 27 6.89 -5.95 15.58
C SER A 27 5.47 -5.42 15.38
N GLU A 28 4.79 -5.05 16.46
CA GLU A 28 3.46 -4.42 16.36
C GLU A 28 3.52 -3.09 15.60
N PHE A 29 4.61 -2.35 15.75
CA PHE A 29 4.86 -1.12 15.01
C PHE A 29 4.93 -1.38 13.50
N ASN A 30 5.72 -2.37 13.07
CA ASN A 30 5.86 -2.73 11.66
C ASN A 30 4.55 -3.29 11.08
N ARG A 31 3.81 -4.10 11.87
CA ARG A 31 2.47 -4.57 11.49
C ARG A 31 1.49 -3.42 11.28
N TYR A 32 1.50 -2.43 12.17
CA TYR A 32 0.63 -1.25 12.05
C TYR A 32 0.98 -0.43 10.81
N GLN A 33 2.27 -0.22 10.54
CA GLN A 33 2.71 0.49 9.34
C GLN A 33 2.24 -0.22 8.07
N LEU A 34 2.38 -1.55 8.01
CA LEU A 34 1.92 -2.38 6.89
C LEU A 34 0.42 -2.22 6.65
N VAL A 35 -0.41 -2.51 7.65
CA VAL A 35 -1.89 -2.45 7.54
C VAL A 35 -2.37 -1.04 7.18
N ARG A 36 -1.75 0.00 7.74
CA ARG A 36 -2.09 1.38 7.40
C ARG A 36 -1.80 1.69 5.92
N HIS A 37 -0.70 1.16 5.38
CA HIS A 37 -0.33 1.38 3.99
C HIS A 37 -1.28 0.63 3.03
N GLU A 38 -1.65 -0.61 3.37
CA GLU A 38 -2.66 -1.38 2.63
C GLU A 38 -4.01 -0.63 2.55
N GLN A 39 -4.49 -0.09 3.67
CA GLN A 39 -5.72 0.69 3.71
C GLN A 39 -5.65 1.96 2.86
N ARG A 40 -4.49 2.63 2.84
CA ARG A 40 -4.28 3.83 2.02
C ARG A 40 -4.36 3.52 0.53
N ILE A 41 -3.77 2.40 0.10
CA ILE A 41 -3.87 1.93 -1.29
C ILE A 41 -5.32 1.58 -1.64
N ALA A 42 -6.02 0.86 -0.74
CA ALA A 42 -7.42 0.47 -0.96
C ALA A 42 -8.35 1.69 -1.12
N GLN A 43 -8.12 2.76 -0.37
CA GLN A 43 -8.87 4.03 -0.52
C GLN A 43 -8.64 4.68 -1.88
N TRP A 44 -7.41 4.64 -2.38
CA TRP A 44 -7.07 5.18 -3.69
C TRP A 44 -7.72 4.38 -4.83
N VAL A 45 -7.61 3.05 -4.79
CA VAL A 45 -8.24 2.16 -5.80
C VAL A 45 -9.77 2.28 -5.76
N SER A 46 -10.37 2.35 -4.57
CA SER A 46 -11.83 2.52 -4.44
C SER A 46 -12.30 3.87 -5.00
N SER A 47 -11.49 4.93 -4.84
CA SER A 47 -11.78 6.24 -5.41
C SER A 47 -11.76 6.22 -6.95
N GLU A 48 -10.83 5.48 -7.56
CA GLU A 48 -10.78 5.31 -9.03
C GLU A 48 -12.00 4.54 -9.58
N LEU A 49 -12.55 3.59 -8.83
CA LEU A 49 -13.74 2.83 -9.24
C LEU A 49 -15.04 3.62 -9.09
N VAL A 50 -15.12 4.57 -8.15
CA VAL A 50 -16.31 5.40 -7.91
C VAL A 50 -16.39 6.58 -8.89
N GLY A 51 -15.26 6.97 -9.50
CA GLY A 51 -15.20 8.03 -10.51
C GLY A 51 -15.30 7.56 -11.97
N ALA A 52 -15.56 6.27 -12.22
CA ALA A 52 -15.60 5.66 -13.56
C ALA A 52 -17.02 5.49 -14.12
#